data_AF-A0A3E0QVK2-F1
#
_entry.id   AF-A0A3E0QVK2-F1
#
_cell.length_a   1.000
_cell.length_b   1.000
_cell.length_c   1.000
_cell.angle_alpha   90.00
_cell.angle_beta   90.00
_cell.angle_gamma   90.00
#
_symmetry.space_group_name_H-M   'P 1'
#
loop_
_entity.id
_entity.type
_entity.pdbx_description
1 polymer ?
#
loop_
_entity_poly.entity_id
_entity_poly.type
_entity_poly.pdbx_seq_one_letter_code
_entity_poly.pdbx_strand_id
1 'polypeptide(L)'
;MANASTTGFGLKAAMRLGNTPAISGQSKYAIKDNTGVGLFKGNPVSLEDSSGSQGYLQDASFSTTDDTGGGGIDFASGTEALLVGVFNGAFFVDNTTNKPTFANSVAAGQRFGTNPNTNSTDGIGFVNDDPHQEYIIKADAAVTRAAHGQCGNVNDFTATDAKNGQSTITLDVGALAEDHMFRVVRSAEDPENEDLTAAG
;
A
#
# COMPACT_ATOMS: atom_id res chain seq x y z
N MET A 1 9.53 27.01 2.66
CA MET A 1 8.14 27.51 2.79
C MET A 1 7.39 26.50 3.64
N ALA A 2 6.39 26.87 4.45
CA ALA A 2 5.63 25.83 5.18
C ALA A 2 4.89 24.92 4.20
N ASN A 3 4.79 23.63 4.54
CA ASN A 3 4.11 22.62 3.73
C ASN A 3 2.63 22.97 3.51
N ALA A 4 2.16 22.89 2.26
CA ALA A 4 0.82 23.34 1.86
C ALA A 4 -0.32 22.40 2.31
N SER A 5 0.00 21.14 2.58
CA SER A 5 -0.95 20.13 3.07
C SER A 5 -0.21 19.15 3.94
N THR A 6 -0.85 18.63 4.99
CA THR A 6 -0.33 17.55 5.84
C THR A 6 -1.13 16.24 5.70
N THR A 7 -2.10 16.20 4.78
CA THR A 7 -2.90 15.01 4.55
C THR A 7 -2.11 14.05 3.68
N GLY A 8 -1.93 12.80 4.13
CA GLY A 8 -1.27 11.75 3.34
C GLY A 8 -2.03 11.41 2.06
N PHE A 9 -1.35 10.78 1.11
CA PHE A 9 -1.93 10.32 -0.16
C PHE A 9 -1.52 8.88 -0.52
N GLY A 10 -0.88 8.19 0.42
CA GLY A 10 -0.25 6.89 0.23
C GLY A 10 0.96 6.91 -0.70
N LEU A 11 1.40 5.74 -1.13
CA LEU A 11 2.56 5.57 -1.98
C LEU A 11 2.20 5.87 -3.44
N LYS A 12 2.94 6.79 -4.05
CA LYS A 12 2.82 7.15 -5.47
C LYS A 12 4.07 6.74 -6.21
N ALA A 13 3.94 5.87 -7.21
CA ALA A 13 5.05 5.48 -8.05
C ALA A 13 5.64 6.73 -8.74
N ALA A 14 6.95 6.92 -8.59
CA ALA A 14 7.74 7.90 -9.31
C ALA A 14 8.65 7.17 -10.30
N MET A 15 9.95 7.48 -10.31
CA MET A 15 10.96 6.81 -11.13
C MET A 15 11.42 5.47 -10.55
N ARG A 16 12.29 4.76 -11.26
CA ARG A 16 13.03 3.62 -10.72
C ARG A 16 14.37 4.08 -10.17
N LEU A 17 14.89 3.29 -9.25
CA LEU A 17 16.24 3.43 -8.74
C LEU A 17 17.27 3.42 -9.89
N GLY A 18 18.36 4.17 -9.72
CA GLY A 18 19.39 4.27 -10.75
C GLY A 18 19.04 5.20 -11.90
N ASN A 19 18.18 6.20 -11.65
CA ASN A 19 17.81 7.26 -12.60
C ASN A 19 17.11 6.74 -13.87
N THR A 20 16.43 5.60 -13.77
CA THR A 20 15.72 4.98 -14.89
C THR A 20 14.23 5.37 -14.86
N PRO A 21 13.60 5.65 -16.02
CA PRO A 21 12.16 5.89 -16.06
C PRO A 21 11.34 4.75 -15.46
N ALA A 22 10.20 5.10 -14.87
CA ALA A 22 9.23 4.13 -14.37
C ALA A 22 8.77 3.19 -15.48
N ILE A 23 8.70 1.89 -15.18
CA ILE A 23 8.02 0.93 -16.04
C ILE A 23 6.60 0.78 -15.49
N SER A 24 5.59 1.32 -16.19
CA SER A 24 4.20 1.32 -15.71
C SER A 24 3.49 -0.05 -15.79
N GLY A 25 4.28 -1.13 -15.87
CA GLY A 25 3.78 -2.49 -15.82
C GLY A 25 3.23 -2.81 -14.42
N GLN A 26 2.16 -3.59 -14.36
CA GLN A 26 1.58 -4.04 -13.11
C GLN A 26 1.32 -5.53 -13.21
N SER A 27 1.68 -6.24 -12.16
CA SER A 27 1.38 -7.65 -12.01
C SER A 27 -0.02 -7.86 -11.44
N LYS A 28 -0.57 -9.04 -11.68
CA LYS A 28 -1.90 -9.45 -11.25
C LYS A 28 -1.78 -10.49 -10.14
N TYR A 29 -2.44 -10.23 -9.02
CA TYR A 29 -2.52 -11.13 -7.87
C TYR A 29 -3.98 -11.47 -7.57
N ALA A 30 -4.23 -12.66 -7.05
CA ALA A 30 -5.58 -13.04 -6.64
C ALA A 30 -5.96 -12.30 -5.35
N ILE A 31 -7.19 -11.80 -5.28
CA ILE A 31 -7.80 -11.28 -4.05
C ILE A 31 -8.90 -12.24 -3.66
N LYS A 32 -8.87 -12.69 -2.41
CA LYS A 32 -9.89 -13.58 -1.88
C LYS A 32 -11.25 -12.88 -1.81
N ASP A 33 -12.33 -13.62 -2.04
CA ASP A 33 -13.66 -13.14 -1.66
C ASP A 33 -13.74 -12.86 -0.15
N ASN A 34 -14.42 -11.78 0.25
CA ASN A 34 -14.71 -11.48 1.66
C ASN A 34 -13.44 -11.40 2.54
N THR A 35 -12.50 -10.53 2.16
CA THR A 35 -11.31 -10.18 2.96
C THR A 35 -11.71 -9.62 4.33
N GLY A 36 -10.89 -9.81 5.35
CA GLY A 36 -11.11 -9.28 6.70
C GLY A 36 -10.80 -7.79 6.81
N VAL A 37 -9.79 -7.31 6.09
CA VAL A 37 -9.42 -5.90 5.89
C VAL A 37 -9.66 -5.47 4.44
N GLY A 38 -9.72 -4.17 4.21
CA GLY A 38 -9.86 -3.64 2.86
C GLY A 38 -8.51 -3.47 2.18
N LEU A 39 -8.50 -3.35 0.85
CA LEU A 39 -7.32 -3.00 0.06
C LEU A 39 -7.53 -1.62 -0.57
N PHE A 40 -6.57 -0.71 -0.44
CA PHE A 40 -6.72 0.67 -0.93
C PHE A 40 -5.54 1.10 -1.79
N LYS A 41 -5.84 1.81 -2.87
CA LYS A 41 -4.81 2.24 -3.83
C LYS A 41 -3.75 3.05 -3.11
N GLY A 42 -2.48 2.72 -3.33
CA GLY A 42 -1.33 3.37 -2.69
C GLY A 42 -0.97 2.78 -1.32
N ASN A 43 -1.65 1.73 -0.85
CA ASN A 43 -1.17 0.98 0.30
C ASN A 43 -0.13 -0.07 -0.12
N PRO A 44 0.87 -0.35 0.75
CA PRO A 44 1.69 -1.55 0.64
C PRO A 44 0.83 -2.80 0.77
N VAL A 45 1.23 -3.86 0.06
CA VAL A 45 0.56 -5.15 0.08
C VAL A 45 1.58 -6.28 0.22
N SER A 46 1.14 -7.37 0.82
CA SER A 46 1.85 -8.64 0.92
C SER A 46 0.93 -9.77 0.46
N LEU A 47 1.43 -11.00 0.46
CA LEU A 47 0.60 -12.19 0.28
C LEU A 47 0.35 -12.81 1.65
N GLU A 48 -0.87 -13.25 1.91
CA GLU A 48 -1.19 -14.04 3.09
C GLU A 48 -0.23 -15.23 3.18
N ASP A 49 0.34 -15.46 4.36
CA ASP A 49 1.26 -16.58 4.61
C ASP A 49 0.73 -17.58 5.64
N SER A 50 -0.42 -17.27 6.25
CA SER A 50 -1.06 -18.10 7.26
C SER A 50 -2.60 -18.00 7.21
N SER A 51 -3.30 -18.47 8.25
CA SER A 51 -4.76 -18.31 8.45
C SER A 51 -5.73 -18.82 7.37
N GLY A 52 -5.28 -19.79 6.56
CA GLY A 52 -6.13 -20.56 5.63
C GLY A 52 -6.38 -19.93 4.26
N SER A 53 -5.74 -18.82 3.90
CA SER A 53 -5.84 -18.19 2.57
C SER A 53 -4.49 -17.74 2.01
N GLN A 54 -3.48 -18.60 2.21
CA GLN A 54 -2.12 -18.34 1.73
C GLN A 54 -2.07 -18.03 0.24
N GLY A 55 -1.26 -17.03 -0.13
CA GLY A 55 -1.03 -16.61 -1.51
C GLY A 55 -2.06 -15.62 -2.06
N TYR A 56 -3.13 -15.32 -1.33
CA TYR A 56 -4.02 -14.21 -1.66
C TYR A 56 -3.40 -12.87 -1.24
N LEU A 57 -3.70 -11.82 -1.99
CA LEU A 57 -3.20 -10.47 -1.73
C LEU A 57 -3.92 -9.87 -0.50
N GLN A 58 -3.14 -9.29 0.42
CA GLN A 58 -3.63 -8.57 1.59
C GLN A 58 -3.00 -7.19 1.72
N ASP A 59 -3.71 -6.27 2.36
CA ASP A 59 -3.21 -4.92 2.66
C ASP A 59 -2.31 -4.97 3.89
N ALA A 60 -1.08 -4.47 3.75
CA ALA A 60 -0.06 -4.51 4.80
C ALA A 60 0.04 -3.18 5.57
N SER A 61 -0.88 -2.23 5.36
CA SER A 61 -0.86 -0.92 6.05
C SER A 61 -1.80 -0.82 7.25
N PHE A 62 -2.70 -1.78 7.45
CA PHE A 62 -3.49 -1.88 8.68
C PHE A 62 -2.62 -2.49 9.79
N SER A 63 -2.81 -2.06 11.05
CA SER A 63 -2.09 -2.64 12.21
C SER A 63 -2.22 -4.18 12.27
N THR A 64 -3.39 -4.72 11.91
CA THR A 64 -3.59 -6.17 11.76
C THR A 64 -3.97 -6.50 10.32
N THR A 65 -3.26 -7.45 9.72
CA THR A 65 -3.50 -7.95 8.36
C THR A 65 -4.57 -9.06 8.34
N ASP A 66 -4.97 -9.51 7.14
CA ASP A 66 -6.02 -10.53 6.97
C ASP A 66 -5.67 -11.87 7.62
N ASP A 67 -4.39 -12.21 7.60
CA ASP A 67 -3.86 -13.43 8.20
C ASP A 67 -3.48 -13.29 9.68
N THR A 68 -3.90 -12.20 10.33
CA THR A 68 -3.65 -11.84 11.74
C THR A 68 -2.22 -11.43 12.08
N GLY A 69 -1.38 -11.22 11.07
CA GLY A 69 -0.06 -10.61 11.22
C GLY A 69 -0.11 -9.11 11.52
N GLY A 70 1.07 -8.53 11.73
CA GLY A 70 1.31 -7.11 11.91
C GLY A 70 1.53 -6.39 10.58
N GLY A 71 0.80 -5.29 10.37
CA GLY A 71 1.02 -4.36 9.27
C GLY A 71 1.19 -2.93 9.79
N GLY A 72 1.23 -1.94 8.90
CA GLY A 72 1.36 -0.54 9.27
C GLY A 72 2.58 -0.31 10.15
N ILE A 73 2.37 0.25 11.34
CA ILE A 73 3.45 0.51 12.31
C ILE A 73 4.01 -0.76 12.93
N ASP A 74 3.21 -1.84 12.98
CA ASP A 74 3.55 -3.12 13.61
C ASP A 74 4.35 -4.05 12.69
N PHE A 75 4.54 -3.68 11.42
CA PHE A 75 5.30 -4.50 10.47
C PHE A 75 6.76 -4.68 10.88
N ALA A 76 7.23 -5.93 10.89
CA ALA A 76 8.64 -6.27 11.05
C ALA A 76 9.06 -7.44 10.15
N SER A 77 10.08 -7.22 9.31
CA SER A 77 10.61 -8.24 8.43
C SER A 77 11.15 -9.43 9.23
N GLY A 78 10.89 -10.65 8.75
CA GLY A 78 11.27 -11.89 9.44
C GLY A 78 10.24 -12.39 10.47
N THR A 79 9.26 -11.57 10.83
CA THR A 79 8.06 -12.00 11.58
C THR A 79 6.83 -11.99 10.67
N GLU A 80 6.69 -10.94 9.86
CA GLU A 80 5.50 -10.71 9.04
C GLU A 80 5.70 -11.05 7.57
N ALA A 81 4.60 -11.28 6.86
CA ALA A 81 4.58 -11.57 5.43
C ALA A 81 5.26 -10.44 4.63
N LEU A 82 6.31 -10.78 3.88
CA LEU A 82 7.08 -9.80 3.13
C LEU A 82 6.24 -9.08 2.08
N LEU A 83 6.51 -7.79 1.90
CA LEU A 83 5.83 -6.96 0.91
C LEU A 83 6.09 -7.47 -0.50
N VAL A 84 5.03 -7.48 -1.29
CA VAL A 84 5.08 -7.79 -2.73
C VAL A 84 5.06 -6.52 -3.58
N GLY A 85 4.56 -5.41 -3.04
CA GLY A 85 4.55 -4.13 -3.75
C GLY A 85 3.50 -3.16 -3.22
N VAL A 86 3.03 -2.27 -4.11
CA VAL A 86 2.00 -1.27 -3.79
C VAL A 86 0.76 -1.50 -4.65
N PHE A 87 -0.40 -1.55 -4.00
CA PHE A 87 -1.68 -1.79 -4.64
C PHE A 87 -2.10 -0.60 -5.52
N ASN A 88 -2.58 -0.88 -6.73
CA ASN A 88 -3.03 0.13 -7.69
C ASN A 88 -4.45 -0.10 -8.22
N GLY A 89 -5.26 -0.83 -7.44
CA GLY A 89 -6.67 -1.10 -7.72
C GLY A 89 -6.94 -2.56 -7.98
N ALA A 90 -8.23 -2.90 -8.09
CA ALA A 90 -8.69 -4.25 -8.32
C ALA A 90 -9.71 -4.33 -9.45
N PHE A 91 -9.79 -5.50 -10.06
CA PHE A 91 -10.85 -5.91 -10.96
C PHE A 91 -11.55 -7.15 -10.41
N PHE A 92 -12.88 -7.10 -10.32
CA PHE A 92 -13.69 -8.20 -9.81
C PHE A 92 -15.08 -8.19 -10.44
N VAL A 93 -15.86 -9.25 -10.27
CA VAL A 93 -17.30 -9.23 -10.59
C VAL A 93 -18.03 -8.69 -9.38
N ASP A 94 -18.77 -7.60 -9.53
CA ASP A 94 -19.59 -7.07 -8.44
C ASP A 94 -20.80 -7.99 -8.18
N ASN A 95 -20.94 -8.49 -6.96
CA ASN A 95 -21.98 -9.48 -6.60
C ASN A 95 -23.42 -8.91 -6.62
N THR A 96 -23.57 -7.59 -6.62
CA THR A 96 -24.90 -6.95 -6.64
C THR A 96 -25.37 -6.74 -8.08
N THR A 97 -24.47 -6.25 -8.93
CA THR A 97 -24.76 -5.88 -10.31
C THR A 97 -24.45 -6.98 -11.31
N ASN A 98 -23.69 -8.00 -10.91
CA ASN A 98 -23.16 -9.08 -11.76
C ASN A 98 -22.34 -8.57 -12.94
N LYS A 99 -21.67 -7.43 -12.78
CA LYS A 99 -20.86 -6.81 -13.82
C LYS A 99 -19.38 -6.84 -13.44
N PRO A 100 -18.48 -6.97 -14.43
CA PRO A 100 -17.06 -6.73 -14.19
C PRO A 100 -16.84 -5.26 -13.81
N THR A 101 -16.10 -5.05 -12.73
CA THR A 101 -15.90 -3.76 -12.08
C THR A 101 -14.41 -3.55 -11.85
N PHE A 102 -13.92 -2.36 -12.20
CA PHE A 102 -12.63 -1.87 -11.73
C PHE A 102 -12.87 -0.86 -10.61
N ALA A 103 -12.14 -0.99 -9.50
CA ALA A 103 -12.22 -0.08 -8.36
C ALA A 103 -10.83 0.24 -7.82
N ASN A 104 -10.68 1.43 -7.25
CA ASN A 104 -9.45 1.83 -6.56
C ASN A 104 -9.28 1.14 -5.20
N SER A 105 -10.33 0.51 -4.68
CA SER A 105 -10.30 -0.19 -3.40
C SER A 105 -11.24 -1.38 -3.39
N VAL A 106 -10.97 -2.30 -2.47
CA VAL A 106 -11.86 -3.39 -2.05
C VAL A 106 -12.18 -3.15 -0.58
N ALA A 107 -13.45 -3.07 -0.23
CA ALA A 107 -13.84 -2.90 1.18
C ALA A 107 -13.65 -4.21 1.95
N ALA A 108 -13.38 -4.11 3.26
CA ALA A 108 -13.45 -5.26 4.15
C ALA A 108 -14.82 -5.94 4.04
N GLY A 109 -14.84 -7.26 3.94
CA GLY A 109 -16.04 -8.08 3.77
C GLY A 109 -16.72 -7.91 2.40
N GLN A 110 -16.08 -7.27 1.43
CA GLN A 110 -16.61 -7.15 0.07
C GLN A 110 -16.80 -8.55 -0.51
N ARG A 111 -18.04 -8.84 -0.92
CA ARG A 111 -18.33 -10.06 -1.68
C ARG A 111 -18.24 -9.82 -3.18
N PHE A 112 -17.52 -10.68 -3.86
CA PHE A 112 -17.42 -10.76 -5.31
C PHE A 112 -18.44 -11.76 -5.85
N GLY A 113 -18.92 -11.50 -7.07
CA GLY A 113 -19.76 -12.43 -7.81
C GLY A 113 -18.90 -13.52 -8.47
N THR A 114 -19.55 -14.63 -8.85
CA THR A 114 -18.88 -15.70 -9.58
C THR A 114 -18.55 -15.27 -11.01
N ASN A 115 -17.29 -15.43 -11.40
CA ASN A 115 -16.85 -15.23 -12.77
C ASN A 115 -17.45 -16.33 -13.67
N PRO A 116 -18.23 -15.98 -14.71
CA PRO A 116 -18.93 -16.96 -15.54
C PRO A 116 -18.00 -17.81 -16.42
N ASN A 117 -16.74 -17.39 -16.62
CA ASN A 117 -15.78 -18.11 -17.46
C ASN A 117 -14.92 -19.09 -16.65
N THR A 118 -14.69 -18.81 -15.36
CA THR A 118 -13.77 -19.59 -14.52
C THR A 118 -14.43 -20.25 -13.32
N ASN A 119 -15.69 -19.91 -13.02
CA ASN A 119 -16.42 -20.30 -11.80
C ASN A 119 -15.72 -19.90 -10.48
N SER A 120 -14.69 -19.05 -10.54
CA SER A 120 -14.03 -18.50 -9.35
C SER A 120 -14.78 -17.27 -8.84
N THR A 121 -14.74 -17.06 -7.53
CA THR A 121 -15.21 -15.84 -6.86
C THR A 121 -14.07 -14.90 -6.52
N ASP A 122 -12.86 -15.15 -7.01
CA ASP A 122 -11.70 -14.34 -6.67
C ASP A 122 -11.67 -13.05 -7.50
N GLY A 123 -11.21 -11.98 -6.86
CA GLY A 123 -10.83 -10.74 -7.51
C GLY A 123 -9.40 -10.80 -8.05
N ILE A 124 -9.04 -9.78 -8.82
CA ILE A 124 -7.70 -9.56 -9.34
C ILE A 124 -7.20 -8.21 -8.83
N GLY A 125 -6.15 -8.21 -8.01
CA GLY A 125 -5.43 -7.02 -7.58
C GLY A 125 -4.31 -6.68 -8.56
N PHE A 126 -4.19 -5.39 -8.89
CA PHE A 126 -3.06 -4.87 -9.65
C PHE A 126 -2.04 -4.29 -8.68
N VAL A 127 -0.79 -4.74 -8.80
CA VAL A 127 0.29 -4.35 -7.90
C VAL A 127 1.47 -3.86 -8.72
N ASN A 128 2.07 -2.75 -8.28
CA ASN A 128 3.41 -2.37 -8.72
C ASN A 128 4.41 -3.08 -7.81
N ASP A 129 5.04 -4.12 -8.36
CA ASP A 129 5.88 -5.11 -7.69
C ASP A 129 7.34 -5.07 -8.17
N ASP A 130 7.73 -4.03 -8.93
CA ASP A 130 9.14 -3.86 -9.32
C ASP A 130 9.97 -3.52 -8.07
N PRO A 131 10.94 -4.37 -7.69
CA PRO A 131 11.74 -4.13 -6.48
C PRO A 131 12.62 -2.87 -6.56
N HIS A 132 12.79 -2.29 -7.76
CA HIS A 132 13.53 -1.04 -7.96
C HIS A 132 12.62 0.19 -8.09
N GLN A 133 11.31 0.06 -7.89
CA GLN A 133 10.39 1.20 -7.96
C GLN A 133 10.60 2.14 -6.77
N GLU A 134 10.75 3.45 -7.06
CA GLU A 134 10.67 4.46 -6.01
C GLU A 134 9.23 4.95 -5.84
N TYR A 135 8.85 5.19 -4.59
CA TYR A 135 7.56 5.78 -4.25
C TYR A 135 7.76 7.10 -3.52
N ILE A 136 6.88 8.05 -3.83
CA ILE A 136 6.73 9.30 -3.08
C ILE A 136 5.62 9.08 -2.07
N ILE A 137 5.84 9.53 -0.84
CA ILE A 137 4.89 9.53 0.27
C ILE A 137 5.15 10.77 1.14
N LYS A 138 4.14 11.23 1.86
CA LYS A 138 4.28 12.26 2.90
C LYS A 138 4.78 11.65 4.20
N ALA A 139 5.55 12.40 4.97
CA ALA A 139 5.99 12.00 6.30
C ALA A 139 5.11 12.65 7.38
N ASP A 140 4.87 11.94 8.48
CA ASP A 140 4.04 12.43 9.59
C ASP A 140 4.73 13.44 10.51
N ALA A 141 6.06 13.57 10.39
CA ALA A 141 6.86 14.55 11.10
C ALA A 141 8.10 14.96 10.28
N ALA A 142 8.97 15.76 10.91
CA ALA A 142 10.18 16.27 10.30
C ALA A 142 11.13 15.14 9.85
N VAL A 143 11.52 15.15 8.58
CA VAL A 143 12.48 14.20 8.01
C VAL A 143 13.89 14.74 8.22
N THR A 144 14.57 14.25 9.25
CA THR A 144 15.95 14.68 9.54
C THR A 144 16.95 14.08 8.55
N ARG A 145 18.15 14.69 8.45
CA ARG A 145 19.23 14.16 7.60
C ARG A 145 19.59 12.69 7.93
N ALA A 146 19.42 12.26 9.19
CA ALA A 146 19.73 10.91 9.64
C ALA A 146 18.68 9.87 9.19
N ALA A 147 17.47 10.29 8.81
CA ALA A 147 16.44 9.38 8.31
C ALA A 147 16.77 8.83 6.91
N HIS A 148 17.52 9.59 6.10
CA HIS A 148 17.92 9.12 4.77
C HIS A 148 18.87 7.93 4.88
N GLY A 149 18.52 6.84 4.20
CA GLY A 149 19.24 5.58 4.26
C GLY A 149 18.73 4.62 5.34
N GLN A 150 17.79 5.04 6.18
CA GLN A 150 17.07 4.15 7.11
C GLN A 150 15.79 3.60 6.46
N CYS A 151 15.23 2.55 7.05
CA CYS A 151 13.92 2.02 6.68
C CYS A 151 12.85 2.47 7.69
N GLY A 152 11.65 2.74 7.20
CA GLY A 152 10.51 3.17 8.00
C GLY A 152 9.23 2.44 7.57
N ASN A 153 8.34 2.28 8.54
CA ASN A 153 6.99 1.77 8.32
C ASN A 153 6.07 2.90 7.86
N VAL A 154 4.89 2.53 7.39
CA VAL A 154 3.81 3.50 7.18
C VAL A 154 2.94 3.56 8.43
N ASN A 155 2.35 4.71 8.71
CA ASN A 155 1.34 4.82 9.74
C ASN A 155 0.14 3.92 9.43
N ASP A 156 -0.51 3.45 10.50
CA ASP A 156 -1.69 2.59 10.38
C ASP A 156 -2.77 3.24 9.53
N PHE A 157 -3.20 2.52 8.52
CA PHE A 157 -4.26 2.97 7.65
C PHE A 157 -5.63 2.79 8.30
N THR A 158 -6.44 3.84 8.25
CA THR A 158 -7.85 3.80 8.64
C THR A 158 -8.73 3.93 7.40
N ALA A 159 -9.54 2.90 7.11
CA ALA A 159 -10.36 2.83 5.91
C ALA A 159 -11.29 4.03 5.68
N THR A 160 -11.79 4.66 6.75
CA THR A 160 -12.68 5.84 6.65
C THR A 160 -11.96 7.11 6.20
N ASP A 161 -10.63 7.15 6.30
CA ASP A 161 -9.84 8.30 5.89
C ASP A 161 -9.58 8.31 4.38
N ALA A 162 -9.75 7.15 3.73
CA ALA A 162 -9.61 6.97 2.29
C ALA A 162 -10.36 8.04 1.49
N LYS A 163 -9.73 8.52 0.42
CA LYS A 163 -10.35 9.48 -0.51
C LYS A 163 -10.59 8.79 -1.85
N ASN A 164 -11.84 8.44 -2.16
CA ASN A 164 -12.21 7.75 -3.41
C ASN A 164 -11.43 6.43 -3.64
N GLY A 165 -11.23 5.66 -2.56
CA GLY A 165 -10.45 4.41 -2.57
C GLY A 165 -8.94 4.59 -2.61
N GLN A 166 -8.45 5.84 -2.55
CA GLN A 166 -7.04 6.16 -2.40
C GLN A 166 -6.67 6.22 -0.91
N SER A 167 -5.52 5.64 -0.60
CA SER A 167 -4.89 5.71 0.70
C SER A 167 -4.52 7.13 1.13
N THR A 168 -4.48 7.34 2.44
CA THR A 168 -4.01 8.55 3.11
C THR A 168 -2.86 8.28 4.07
N ILE A 169 -2.21 7.12 3.98
CA ILE A 169 -1.06 6.80 4.84
C ILE A 169 0.07 7.81 4.61
N THR A 170 0.86 7.96 5.67
CA THR A 170 2.12 8.69 5.71
C THR A 170 3.22 7.74 6.17
N LEU A 171 4.47 8.07 5.87
CA LEU A 171 5.63 7.43 6.47
C LEU A 171 5.69 7.80 7.96
N ASP A 172 5.89 6.81 8.82
CA ASP A 172 6.24 7.02 10.24
C ASP A 172 7.74 7.29 10.32
N VAL A 173 8.11 8.52 10.66
CA VAL A 173 9.53 8.88 10.88
C VAL A 173 9.94 8.83 12.35
N GLY A 174 9.00 8.55 13.24
CA GLY A 174 9.23 8.39 14.68
C GLY A 174 9.91 7.06 15.04
N ALA A 175 9.75 6.03 14.22
CA ALA A 175 10.37 4.72 14.38
C ALA A 175 11.03 4.25 13.07
N LEU A 176 12.37 4.26 13.03
CA LEU A 176 13.16 3.80 11.89
C LEU A 176 14.03 2.61 12.30
N ALA A 177 13.97 1.53 11.53
CA ALA A 177 14.71 0.29 11.76
C ALA A 177 14.86 -0.50 10.46
N GLU A 178 15.92 -1.30 10.33
CA GLU A 178 16.25 -2.02 9.08
C GLU A 178 15.23 -3.10 8.70
N ASP A 179 14.43 -3.57 9.66
CA ASP A 179 13.35 -4.55 9.46
C ASP A 179 12.02 -3.91 9.06
N HIS A 180 11.96 -2.59 8.87
CA HIS A 180 10.77 -1.88 8.41
C HIS A 180 10.59 -1.90 6.88
N MET A 181 9.41 -1.49 6.43
CA MET A 181 8.90 -1.65 5.06
C MET A 181 9.76 -0.99 3.96
N PHE A 182 10.02 0.31 4.06
CA PHE A 182 10.56 1.11 2.95
C PHE A 182 11.79 1.90 3.34
N ARG A 183 12.80 1.92 2.46
CA ARG A 183 13.99 2.75 2.60
C ARG A 183 13.70 4.21 2.23
N VAL A 184 14.03 5.15 3.10
CA VAL A 184 13.99 6.59 2.78
C VAL A 184 15.22 6.96 1.96
N VAL A 185 15.03 7.35 0.69
CA VAL A 185 16.15 7.62 -0.22
C VAL A 185 16.50 9.10 -0.30
N ARG A 186 15.49 9.96 -0.50
CA ARG A 186 15.66 11.40 -0.75
C ARG A 186 14.35 12.17 -0.55
N SER A 187 14.45 13.50 -0.55
CA SER A 187 13.26 14.34 -0.73
C SER A 187 12.70 14.20 -2.15
N ALA A 188 11.39 14.31 -2.28
CA ALA A 188 10.71 14.30 -3.57
C ALA A 188 10.77 15.67 -4.29
N GLU A 189 11.27 16.71 -3.60
CA GLU A 189 11.42 18.08 -4.13
C GLU A 189 10.10 18.67 -4.67
N ASP A 190 8.98 18.33 -4.04
CA ASP A 190 7.68 18.96 -4.31
C ASP A 190 7.71 20.41 -3.82
N PRO A 191 7.60 21.42 -4.71
CA PRO A 191 7.70 22.83 -4.31
C PRO A 191 6.63 23.26 -3.30
N GLU A 192 5.48 22.58 -3.26
CA GLU A 192 4.40 22.87 -2.31
C GLU A 192 4.60 22.18 -0.94
N ASN A 193 5.54 21.24 -0.86
CA ASN A 193 5.78 20.37 0.28
C ASN A 193 7.28 20.07 0.49
N GLU A 194 8.14 21.07 0.31
CA GLU A 194 9.60 20.95 0.36
C GLU A 194 10.22 21.08 1.77
N ASP A 195 9.44 21.46 2.78
CA ASP A 195 9.94 21.69 4.14
C ASP A 195 10.03 20.39 4.94
N LEU A 196 11.23 19.82 4.95
CA LEU A 196 11.56 18.62 5.72
C LEU A 196 11.60 18.84 7.23
N THR A 197 11.45 20.08 7.72
CA THR A 197 11.49 20.39 9.16
C THR A 197 10.11 20.30 9.83
N ALA A 198 9.08 19.94 9.07
CA ALA A 198 7.71 19.75 9.52
C ALA A 198 7.08 18.50 8.91
N ALA A 199 5.92 18.11 9.44
CA ALA A 199 5.07 17.10 8.80
C ALA A 199 4.67 17.53 7.39
N GLY A 200 4.63 16.57 6.47
CA GLY A 200 4.38 16.77 5.04
C GLY A 200 2.97 16.43 4.62
#